data_AF-A0A4R8GKK4-F1
#
_entry.id   AF-A0A4R8GKK4-F1
#
_cell.length_a   1.000
_cell.length_b   1.000
_cell.length_c   1.000
_cell.angle_alpha   90.00
_cell.angle_beta   90.00
_cell.angle_gamma   90.00
#
_symmetry.space_group_name_H-M   'P 1'
#
loop_
_entity.id
_entity.type
_entity.pdbx_description
1 polymer ?
#
loop_
_entity_poly.entity_id
_entity_poly.type
_entity_poly.pdbx_seq_one_letter_code
_entity_poly.pdbx_strand_id
1 'polypeptide(L)'
;MDDINIEDYFDVVIEPGHSKSILLGLQKKYGYDSVKLYRLHKRDYKCYEKLDIKEDDYRSWIHHFIIFTQTGGGISDLSEVD
;
A
#
# COMPACT_ATOMS: atom_id res chain seq x y z
N MET A 1 21.54 -29.43 10.09
CA MET A 1 20.19 -28.97 9.72
C MET A 1 19.87 -27.91 10.73
N ASP A 2 20.21 -26.67 10.40
CA ASP A 2 19.83 -25.54 11.24
C ASP A 2 18.36 -25.27 10.93
N ASP A 3 17.50 -25.68 11.84
CA ASP A 3 16.11 -25.23 11.89
C ASP A 3 16.13 -23.73 12.20
N ILE A 4 16.29 -22.93 11.16
CA ILE A 4 15.98 -21.50 11.22
C ILE A 4 14.47 -21.44 11.40
N ASN A 5 14.06 -21.23 12.65
CA ASN A 5 12.68 -21.02 13.03
C ASN A 5 12.17 -19.78 12.29
N ILE A 6 11.42 -20.01 11.20
CA ILE A 6 10.90 -18.95 10.30
C ILE A 6 9.99 -17.95 11.03
N GLU A 7 9.54 -18.30 12.23
CA GLU A 7 8.71 -17.45 13.08
C GLU A 7 9.48 -16.31 13.77
N ASP A 8 10.82 -16.31 13.74
CA ASP A 8 11.66 -15.37 14.49
C ASP A 8 12.07 -14.10 13.70
N TYR A 9 11.57 -13.92 12.47
CA TYR A 9 12.15 -12.91 11.57
C TYR A 9 11.40 -11.58 11.44
N PHE A 10 10.10 -11.47 11.77
CA PHE A 10 9.41 -10.19 11.55
C PHE A 10 8.22 -9.95 12.49
N ASP A 11 8.50 -9.73 13.78
CA ASP A 11 7.72 -8.78 14.59
C ASP A 11 8.06 -7.34 14.14
N VAL A 12 8.00 -7.07 12.82
CA VAL A 12 7.92 -5.69 12.37
C VAL A 12 6.53 -5.24 12.79
N VAL A 13 6.49 -4.49 13.88
CA VAL A 13 5.45 -3.51 14.14
C VAL A 13 5.35 -2.72 12.85
N ILE A 14 4.39 -3.05 11.98
CA ILE A 14 4.20 -2.31 10.75
C ILE A 14 3.61 -0.98 11.18
N GLU A 15 4.49 -0.04 11.47
CA GLU A 15 4.09 1.29 11.86
C GLU A 15 3.35 1.92 10.68
N PRO A 16 2.18 2.55 10.91
CA PRO A 16 1.44 3.22 9.85
C PRO A 16 2.30 4.24 9.09
N GLY A 17 3.36 4.78 9.71
CA GLY A 17 4.33 5.66 9.07
C GLY A 17 5.07 5.04 7.88
N HIS A 18 5.47 3.77 7.96
CA HIS A 18 6.18 3.09 6.86
C HIS A 18 5.27 2.91 5.65
N SER A 19 4.06 2.37 5.88
CA SER A 19 3.06 2.22 4.83
C SER A 19 2.64 3.57 4.25
N LYS A 20 2.48 4.62 5.08
CA LYS A 20 2.22 5.98 4.61
C LYS A 20 3.30 6.47 3.64
N SER A 21 4.57 6.31 3.98
CA SER A 21 5.69 6.77 3.13
C SER A 21 5.67 6.09 1.76
N ILE A 22 5.44 4.78 1.72
CA ILE A 22 5.33 4.01 0.47
C ILE A 22 4.13 4.49 -0.36
N LEU A 23 2.96 4.65 0.28
CA LEU A 23 1.75 5.12 -0.38
C LEU A 23 1.94 6.51 -1.01
N LEU A 24 2.51 7.47 -0.28
CA LEU A 24 2.79 8.81 -0.82
C LEU A 24 3.80 8.77 -1.97
N GLY A 25 4.82 7.90 -1.88
CA GLY A 25 5.77 7.68 -2.97
C GLY A 25 5.11 7.16 -4.25
N LEU A 26 4.20 6.20 -4.12
CA LEU A 26 3.44 5.65 -5.23
C LEU A 26 2.43 6.67 -5.81
N GLN A 27 1.74 7.43 -4.95
CA GLN A 27 0.87 8.53 -5.38
C GLN A 27 1.64 9.53 -6.24
N LYS A 28 2.81 9.95 -5.79
CA LYS A 28 3.68 10.89 -6.52
C LYS A 28 4.19 10.30 -7.84
N LYS A 29 4.58 9.02 -7.84
CA LYS A 29 5.11 8.32 -9.03
C LYS A 29 4.08 8.22 -10.15
N TYR A 30 2.83 7.89 -9.81
CA TYR A 30 1.75 7.63 -10.78
C TYR A 30 0.76 8.78 -10.94
N GLY A 31 0.85 9.82 -10.10
CA GLY A 31 -0.11 10.92 -10.09
C GLY A 31 -1.53 10.48 -9.74
N TYR A 32 -1.68 9.42 -8.93
CA TYR A 32 -2.96 8.79 -8.64
C TYR A 32 -3.17 8.64 -7.13
N ASP A 33 -4.38 8.91 -6.65
CA ASP A 33 -4.71 8.88 -5.22
C ASP A 33 -4.94 7.45 -4.69
N SER A 34 -4.37 7.12 -3.53
CA SER A 34 -4.45 5.76 -2.96
C SER A 34 -5.87 5.35 -2.61
N VAL A 35 -6.70 6.29 -2.15
CA VAL A 35 -8.09 6.01 -1.75
C VAL A 35 -8.94 5.71 -2.97
N LYS A 36 -8.78 6.50 -4.04
CA LYS A 36 -9.40 6.26 -5.34
C LYS A 36 -8.96 4.92 -5.91
N LEU A 37 -7.66 4.59 -5.83
CA LEU A 37 -7.13 3.33 -6.34
C LEU A 37 -7.75 2.14 -5.61
N TYR A 38 -7.79 2.20 -4.28
CA TYR A 38 -8.38 1.13 -3.47
C TYR A 38 -9.88 0.96 -3.73
N ARG A 39 -10.62 2.07 -3.92
CA ARG A 39 -12.05 2.01 -4.31
C ARG A 39 -12.25 1.35 -5.67
N LEU A 40 -11.36 1.60 -6.63
CA LEU A 40 -11.39 0.93 -7.93
C LEU A 40 -11.03 -0.55 -7.80
N HIS A 41 -9.98 -0.88 -7.04
CA HIS A 41 -9.58 -2.26 -6.77
C HIS A 41 -10.74 -3.11 -6.25
N LYS A 42 -11.56 -2.56 -5.33
CA LYS A 42 -12.76 -3.25 -4.82
C LYS A 42 -13.83 -3.54 -5.87
N ARG A 43 -13.83 -2.85 -7.00
CA ARG A 43 -14.77 -3.05 -8.13
C ARG A 43 -14.16 -3.88 -9.25
N ASP A 44 -12.85 -3.73 -9.46
CA ASP A 44 -12.08 -4.34 -10.53
C ASP A 44 -10.64 -4.59 -10.05
N TYR A 45 -10.32 -5.84 -9.73
CA TYR A 45 -9.01 -6.24 -9.21
C TYR A 45 -7.87 -6.06 -10.22
N LYS A 46 -8.19 -5.82 -11.50
CA LYS A 46 -7.23 -5.53 -12.58
C LYS A 46 -7.27 -4.09 -13.06
N CYS A 47 -7.77 -3.17 -12.23
CA CYS A 47 -7.84 -1.75 -12.60
C CYS A 47 -6.47 -1.15 -12.99
N TYR A 48 -5.36 -1.73 -12.52
CA TYR A 48 -3.99 -1.31 -12.88
C TYR A 48 -3.68 -1.41 -14.38
N GLU A 49 -4.25 -2.39 -15.10
CA GLU A 49 -4.06 -2.55 -16.54
C GLU A 49 -4.61 -1.33 -17.32
N LYS A 50 -5.60 -0.63 -16.76
CA LYS A 50 -6.21 0.57 -17.35
C LYS A 50 -5.56 1.88 -16.90
N LEU A 51 -4.77 1.83 -15.82
CA LEU A 51 -4.17 2.99 -15.17
C LEU A 51 -2.69 3.17 -15.49
N ASP A 52 -2.12 2.33 -16.36
CA ASP A 52 -0.68 2.29 -16.68
C ASP A 52 0.20 2.15 -15.43
N ILE A 53 -0.29 1.42 -14.44
CA ILE A 53 0.45 1.12 -13.20
C ILE A 53 1.10 -0.25 -13.38
N LYS A 54 2.40 -0.35 -13.04
CA LYS A 54 3.09 -1.64 -13.04
C LYS A 54 2.47 -2.57 -12.01
N GLU A 55 2.33 -3.84 -12.36
CA GLU A 55 1.65 -4.81 -11.49
C GLU A 55 2.29 -4.95 -10.10
N ASP A 56 3.62 -4.98 -10.01
CA ASP A 56 4.33 -5.06 -8.72
C ASP A 56 4.08 -3.83 -7.85
N ASP A 57 4.13 -2.63 -8.47
CA ASP A 57 3.83 -1.38 -7.79
C ASP A 57 2.37 -1.35 -7.33
N TYR A 58 1.43 -1.83 -8.15
CA TYR A 58 0.02 -1.95 -7.78
C TYR A 58 -0.21 -2.90 -6.60
N ARG A 59 0.39 -4.10 -6.64
CA ARG A 59 0.29 -5.09 -5.55
C ARG A 59 0.84 -4.51 -4.25
N SER A 60 2.00 -3.86 -4.31
CA SER A 60 2.60 -3.15 -3.18
C SER A 60 1.66 -2.05 -2.67
N TRP A 61 1.07 -1.26 -3.57
CA TRP A 61 0.14 -0.19 -3.23
C TRP A 61 -1.05 -0.69 -2.43
N ILE A 62 -1.74 -1.72 -2.92
CA ILE A 62 -2.91 -2.30 -2.26
C ILE A 62 -2.52 -2.91 -0.92
N HIS A 63 -1.39 -3.61 -0.85
CA HIS A 63 -0.88 -4.21 0.38
C HIS A 63 -0.63 -3.15 1.47
N HIS A 64 0.13 -2.10 1.15
CA HIS A 64 0.42 -1.04 2.11
C HIS A 64 -0.81 -0.21 2.48
N PHE A 65 -1.78 -0.05 1.56
CA PHE A 65 -3.03 0.64 1.87
C PHE A 65 -3.85 -0.14 2.91
N ILE A 66 -3.94 -1.47 2.75
CA ILE A 66 -4.64 -2.34 3.70
C ILE A 66 -3.97 -2.24 5.07
N ILE A 67 -2.65 -2.42 5.14
CA ILE A 67 -1.94 -2.33 6.41
C ILE A 67 -2.14 -0.97 7.06
N PHE A 68 -1.91 0.12 6.31
CA PHE A 68 -2.06 1.48 6.81
C PHE A 68 -3.43 1.71 7.45
N THR A 69 -4.52 1.29 6.79
CA THR A 69 -5.87 1.45 7.33
C THR A 69 -6.18 0.52 8.51
N GLN A 70 -5.59 -0.68 8.56
CA GLN A 70 -5.76 -1.64 9.66
C GLN A 70 -4.99 -1.24 10.92
N THR A 71 -3.84 -0.57 10.77
CA THR A 71 -3.00 -0.11 11.88
C THR A 71 -3.37 1.30 12.36
N GLY A 72 -4.58 1.79 12.05
CA GLY A 72 -5.09 3.07 12.53
C GLY A 72 -4.62 4.30 11.74
N GLY A 73 -4.01 4.13 10.57
CA GLY A 73 -3.66 5.23 9.67
C GLY A 73 -4.91 5.96 9.17
N GLY A 74 -4.92 7.29 9.29
CA GLY A 74 -6.04 8.11 8.83
C GLY A 74 -6.01 8.26 7.32
N ILE A 75 -7.13 8.01 6.64
CA ILE A 75 -7.24 8.22 5.19
C ILE A 75 -6.91 9.69 4.81
N SER A 76 -7.23 10.64 5.68
CA SER A 76 -6.86 12.06 5.55
C SER A 76 -5.35 12.32 5.54
N ASP A 77 -4.54 11.38 6.03
CA ASP A 77 -3.08 11.49 6.04
C ASP A 77 -2.46 11.15 4.68
N LEU A 78 -3.26 10.56 3.77
CA LEU A 78 -2.86 10.22 2.40
C LEU A 78 -3.26 11.31 1.39
N SER A 79 -4.13 12.25 1.80
CA SER A 79 -4.45 13.43 1.00
C SER A 79 -3.40 14.52 1.20
N GLU A 80 -2.23 14.34 0.60
CA GLU A 80 -1.29 15.42 0.34
C GLU A 80 -1.32 15.75 -1.15
N VAL A 81 -2.32 16.51 -1.57
CA VAL A 81 -2.22 17.33 -2.78
C VAL A 81 -3.23 18.47 -2.66
N ASP A 82 -2.71 19.66 -2.35
CA ASP A 82 -3.27 20.92 -2.85
C ASP A 82 -3.12 20.96 -4.38
#